data_AF-A0A7D5VGE3-F1
#
_entry.id   AF-A0A7D5VGE3-F1
#
_cell.length_a   1.000
_cell.length_b   1.000
_cell.length_c   1.000
_cell.angle_alpha   90.00
_cell.angle_beta   90.00
_cell.angle_gamma   90.00
#
_symmetry.space_group_name_H-M   'P 1'
#
loop_
_entity.id
_entity.type
_entity.pdbx_description
1 polymer ?
#
loop_
_entity_poly.entity_id
_entity_poly.type
_entity_poly.pdbx_seq_one_letter_code
_entity_poly.pdbx_strand_id
1 'polypeptide(L)' 'MPRSREPIYARLVAEWRAQGRAVPTDPELPWTSLAGLAELADLALRAGSAAEPSRRS' A
#
# COMPACT_ATOMS: atom_id res chain seq x y z
N MET A 1 -16.86 -30.46 4.21
CA MET A 1 -15.86 -29.93 3.26
C MET A 1 -14.85 -29.14 4.05
N PRO A 2 -13.54 -29.48 4.01
CA PRO A 2 -12.55 -28.62 4.65
C PRO A 2 -12.64 -27.28 3.91
N ARG A 3 -12.87 -26.18 4.64
CA ARG A 3 -12.71 -24.83 4.08
C ARG A 3 -11.25 -24.80 3.64
N SER A 4 -11.01 -24.95 2.33
CA SER A 4 -9.72 -24.68 1.73
C SER A 4 -9.33 -23.33 2.31
N ARG A 5 -8.32 -23.33 3.18
CA ARG A 5 -7.71 -22.11 3.71
C ARG A 5 -6.93 -21.53 2.54
N GLU A 6 -7.66 -21.09 1.54
CA GLU A 6 -7.09 -20.22 0.54
C GLU A 6 -6.60 -19.03 1.34
N PRO A 7 -5.27 -18.78 1.35
CA PRO A 7 -4.73 -17.69 2.12
C PRO A 7 -5.49 -16.44 1.68
N ILE A 8 -5.92 -15.61 2.64
CA ILE A 8 -6.67 -14.38 2.35
C ILE A 8 -5.96 -13.55 1.26
N TYR A 9 -4.63 -13.66 1.21
CA TYR A 9 -3.77 -13.07 0.20
C TYR A 9 -3.99 -13.58 -1.24
N ALA A 10 -4.28 -14.86 -1.45
CA ALA A 10 -4.48 -15.43 -2.79
C ALA A 10 -5.72 -14.84 -3.48
N ARG A 11 -6.84 -14.74 -2.74
CA ARG A 11 -8.06 -14.11 -3.26
C ARG A 11 -7.84 -12.63 -3.56
N LEU A 12 -7.15 -11.92 -2.67
CA LEU A 12 -6.84 -10.50 -2.86
C LEU A 12 -5.98 -10.27 -4.11
N VAL A 13 -4.95 -11.09 -4.32
CA VAL A 13 -4.10 -11.05 -5.50
C VAL A 13 -4.90 -11.31 -6.78
N ALA A 14 -5.83 -12.27 -6.75
CA ALA A 14 -6.70 -12.56 -7.88
C ALA A 14 -7.62 -11.38 -8.23
N GLU A 15 -8.26 -10.78 -7.22
CA GLU A 15 -9.10 -9.59 -7.38
C GLU A 15 -8.30 -8.39 -7.93
N TRP A 16 -7.08 -8.18 -7.43
CA TRP A 16 -6.18 -7.11 -7.88
C TRP A 16 -5.77 -7.29 -9.36
N ARG A 17 -5.41 -8.52 -9.75
CA ARG A 17 -5.06 -8.86 -11.14
C ARG A 17 -6.27 -8.73 -12.07
N ALA A 18 -7.47 -9.10 -11.61
CA ALA A 18 -8.70 -8.95 -12.39
C ALA A 18 -9.02 -7.48 -12.73
N GLN A 19 -8.54 -6.53 -11.93
CA GLN A 19 -8.62 -5.08 -12.20
C GLN A 19 -7.54 -4.59 -13.18
N GLY A 20 -6.76 -5.49 -13.79
CA GLY A 20 -5.67 -5.15 -14.72
C GLY A 20 -4.42 -4.58 -14.03
N ARG A 21 -4.33 -4.67 -12.71
CA ARG A 21 -3.20 -4.13 -11.95
C ARG A 21 -2.10 -5.18 -11.81
N ALA A 22 -0.85 -4.76 -11.95
CA ALA A 22 0.28 -5.61 -11.59
C ALA A 22 0.31 -5.79 -10.06
N VAL A 23 0.56 -7.02 -9.61
CA VAL A 23 0.85 -7.29 -8.19
C VAL A 23 2.32 -6.97 -8.00
N PRO A 24 2.65 -6.02 -7.12
CA PRO A 24 4.03 -5.67 -6.84
C PRO A 24 4.73 -6.87 -6.20
N THR A 25 5.76 -7.40 -6.85
CA THR A 25 6.56 -8.53 -6.35
C THR A 25 8.02 -8.15 -6.12
N ASP A 26 8.39 -6.91 -6.40
CA ASP A 26 9.77 -6.45 -6.31
C ASP A 26 10.14 -6.16 -4.84
N PRO A 27 11.12 -6.90 -4.27
CA PRO A 27 11.55 -6.72 -2.90
C PRO A 27 12.34 -5.42 -2.67
N GLU A 28 12.74 -4.69 -3.72
CA GLU A 28 13.47 -3.41 -3.58
C GLU A 28 12.54 -2.20 -3.42
N LEU A 29 11.23 -2.40 -3.51
CA LEU A 29 10.28 -1.30 -3.35
C LEU A 29 10.26 -0.79 -1.90
N PRO A 30 10.19 0.54 -1.65
CA PRO A 30 10.34 1.08 -0.30
C PRO A 30 9.35 0.50 0.73
N TRP A 31 8.15 0.09 0.30
CA TRP A 31 7.14 -0.49 1.18
C TRP A 31 7.43 -1.94 1.62
N THR A 32 8.44 -2.60 1.07
CA THR A 32 8.86 -3.97 1.47
C THR A 32 9.85 -3.98 2.63
N SER A 33 10.47 -2.83 2.93
CA SER A 33 11.42 -2.64 4.03
C SER A 33 10.87 -1.68 5.07
N LEU A 34 11.17 -1.92 6.35
CA LEU A 34 10.75 -1.05 7.45
C LEU A 34 11.29 0.39 7.26
N ALA A 35 12.54 0.52 6.81
CA ALA A 35 13.14 1.82 6.57
C ALA A 35 12.43 2.57 5.44
N GLY A 36 12.12 1.90 4.33
CA GLY A 36 11.41 2.53 3.22
C GLY A 36 9.95 2.86 3.56
N LEU A 37 9.29 2.07 4.41
CA LEU A 37 7.96 2.39 4.95
C LEU A 37 7.97 3.66 5.80
N ALA A 38 9.02 3.87 6.61
CA ALA A 38 9.16 5.08 7.41
C ALA A 38 9.32 6.33 6.53
N GLU A 39 10.13 6.24 5.47
CA GLU A 39 10.30 7.32 4.49
C GLU A 39 9.00 7.66 3.75
N LEU A 40 8.23 6.64 3.36
CA LEU A 40 6.92 6.85 2.73
C LEU A 40 5.91 7.50 3.69
N ALA A 41 5.92 7.11 4.97
CA ALA A 41 5.05 7.70 5.98
C ALA A 41 5.39 9.17 6.22
N ASP A 42 6.67 9.51 6.31
CA ASP A 42 7.14 10.89 6.45
C ASP A 42 6.75 11.74 5.22
N LEU A 43 6.91 11.20 4.01
CA LEU A 43 6.49 11.87 2.78
C LEU A 43 4.96 12.11 2.76
N ALA A 44 4.17 11.13 3.20
CA ALA A 44 2.71 11.26 3.28
C ALA A 44 2.27 12.32 4.31
N LEU A 45 2.94 12.37 5.47
CA LEU A 45 2.69 13.39 6.50
C LEU A 45 3.02 14.79 5.98
N ARG A 46 4.14 14.95 5.26
CA ARG A 46 4.52 16.22 4.61
C ARG A 46 3.53 16.64 3.52
N ALA A 47 3.09 15.69 2.69
CA ALA A 47 2.09 15.97 1.64
C ALA A 47 0.73 16.36 2.23
N GLY A 48 0.30 15.71 3.31
CA GLY A 48 -0.91 16.07 4.05
C GLY A 48 -0.82 17.44 4.72
N SER A 49 0.36 17.81 5.24
CA SER A 49 0.60 19.13 5.83
C SER A 49 0.61 20.25 4.80
N ALA A 50 1.10 20.00 3.57
CA ALA A 50 1.09 20.99 2.50
C ALA A 50 -0.33 21.27 1.95
N ALA A 51 -1.28 20.36 2.17
CA ALA A 51 -2.68 20.51 1.80
C ALA A 51 -3.52 21.34 2.79
N GLU A 52 -2.97 21.74 3.95
CA GLU A 52 -3.59 22.66 4.92
C GLU A 52 -2.96 24.09 4.89
N PRO A 53 -3.02 24.88 3.79
CA PRO A 53 -2.57 26.27 3.82
C PRO A 53 -3.69 27.31 4.05
N SER A 54 -4.97 26.93 4.19
CA SER A 54 -6.10 27.88 4.25
C SER A 54 -7.14 27.54 5.31
N ARG A 55 -6.83 27.79 6.58
CA ARG A 55 -7.88 27.88 7.62
C ARG A 55 -7.66 28.97 8.67
N ARG A 56 -6.92 30.01 8.32
CA ARG A 56 -6.73 31.17 9.20
C ARG A 56 -6.90 32.46 8.40
N SER A 57 -8.16 32.88 8.26
CA SER A 57 -8.56 34.26 8.00
C SER A 57 -8.69 35.02 9.33
#